data_AF-A0A176JBY5-F1
#
_entry.id   AF-A0A176JBY5-F1
#
_cell.length_a   1.000
_cell.length_b   1.000
_cell.length_c   1.000
_cell.angle_alpha   90.00
_cell.angle_beta   90.00
_cell.angle_gamma   90.00
#
_symmetry.space_group_name_H-M   'P 1'
#
loop_
_entity.id
_entity.type
_entity.pdbx_description
1 polymer ?
#
loop_
_entity_poly.entity_id
_entity_poly.type
_entity_poly.pdbx_seq_one_letter_code
_entity_poly.pdbx_strand_id
1 'polypeptide(L)'
;MSKKWLILLIAALAGIAAGWFVFSSIQAGVNDLKKGHDTAKQAVLNQGSLTSVTKVTTFNGPNTGSDGKPVSYYAVHGKDSKEKDAVALIHSNKLSEKPVMAVLSEGISMKEAEKIAKKENSPKKMFRTKMGILQRDGKQIPVWEVKYIDSYDRYTYDYIDFKTGKMLHIAIK
;
A
#
# COMPACT_ATOMS: atom_id res chain seq x y z
N MET A 1 41.82 40.44 -7.67
CA MET A 1 40.42 39.97 -7.63
C MET A 1 40.27 38.95 -6.51
N SER A 2 39.29 39.11 -5.62
CA SER A 2 39.16 38.23 -4.45
C SER A 2 38.79 36.80 -4.87
N LYS A 3 39.45 35.78 -4.30
CA LYS A 3 39.16 34.35 -4.56
C LYS A 3 37.76 33.91 -4.06
N LYS A 4 36.99 34.83 -3.47
CA LYS A 4 35.63 34.59 -2.94
C LYS A 4 34.66 34.09 -4.03
N TRP A 5 34.85 34.50 -5.28
CA TRP A 5 34.04 34.02 -6.40
C TRP A 5 34.24 32.51 -6.70
N LEU A 6 35.46 31.98 -6.52
CA LEU A 6 35.70 30.54 -6.62
C LEU A 6 34.96 29.76 -5.54
N ILE A 7 34.90 30.29 -4.31
CA ILE A 7 34.16 29.65 -3.21
C ILE A 7 32.66 29.62 -3.54
N LEU A 8 32.11 30.73 -4.05
CA LEU A 8 30.70 30.79 -4.48
C LEU A 8 30.40 29.83 -5.64
N LEU A 9 31.31 29.72 -6.61
CA LEU A 9 31.18 28.78 -7.72
C LEU A 9 31.19 27.33 -7.25
N ILE A 10 32.13 26.97 -6.37
CA ILE A 10 32.21 25.62 -5.79
C ILE A 10 30.95 25.30 -4.97
N ALA A 11 30.47 26.26 -4.16
CA ALA A 11 29.24 26.09 -3.40
C ALA A 11 28.01 25.89 -4.31
N ALA A 12 27.92 26.65 -5.41
CA ALA A 12 26.84 26.49 -6.40
C ALA A 12 26.90 25.12 -7.09
N LEU A 13 28.08 24.67 -7.51
CA LEU A 13 28.27 23.35 -8.13
C LEU A 13 27.95 22.21 -7.15
N ALA A 14 28.38 22.32 -5.89
CA ALA A 14 28.03 21.37 -4.84
C ALA A 14 26.52 21.31 -4.60
N GLY A 15 25.83 22.45 -4.61
CA GLY A 15 24.37 22.52 -4.50
C GLY A 15 23.65 21.83 -5.66
N ILE A 16 24.12 22.03 -6.90
CA ILE A 16 23.56 21.36 -8.09
C ILE A 16 23.78 19.84 -8.01
N ALA A 17 24.99 19.41 -7.63
CA ALA A 17 25.30 17.99 -7.48
C ALA A 17 24.43 17.32 -6.40
N ALA A 18 24.24 17.98 -5.25
CA ALA A 18 23.36 17.50 -4.19
C ALA A 18 21.89 17.42 -4.66
N GLY A 19 21.41 18.44 -5.38
CA GLY A 19 20.06 18.44 -5.96
C GLY A 19 19.86 17.30 -6.96
N TRP A 20 20.84 17.06 -7.84
CA TRP A 20 20.82 15.96 -8.80
C TRP A 20 20.80 14.58 -8.13
N PHE A 21 21.62 14.40 -7.08
CA PHE A 21 21.64 13.17 -6.29
C PHE A 21 20.29 12.87 -5.61
N VAL A 22 19.67 13.88 -4.99
CA VAL A 22 18.34 13.74 -4.39
C VAL A 22 17.29 13.41 -5.46
N PHE A 23 17.29 14.13 -6.59
CA PHE A 23 16.33 13.90 -7.67
C PHE A 23 16.43 12.48 -8.26
N SER A 24 17.65 12.05 -8.60
CA SER A 24 17.90 10.71 -9.14
C SER A 24 17.49 9.60 -8.17
N SER A 25 17.73 9.75 -6.87
CA SER A 25 17.33 8.80 -5.85
C SER A 25 15.80 8.66 -5.74
N ILE A 26 15.08 9.79 -5.79
CA ILE A 26 13.61 9.80 -5.80
C ILE A 26 13.08 9.11 -7.06
N GLN A 27 13.67 9.42 -8.22
CA GLN A 27 13.23 8.87 -9.49
C GLN A 27 13.47 7.36 -9.57
N ALA A 28 14.59 6.87 -9.05
CA ALA A 28 14.85 5.44 -8.93
C ALA A 28 13.76 4.74 -8.10
N GLY A 29 13.42 5.28 -6.92
CA GLY A 29 12.36 4.71 -6.07
C GLY A 29 10.96 4.72 -6.71
N VAL A 30 10.61 5.78 -7.44
CA VAL A 30 9.34 5.84 -8.20
C VAL A 30 9.31 4.81 -9.32
N ASN A 31 10.42 4.66 -10.05
CA ASN A 31 10.54 3.68 -11.13
C ASN A 31 10.46 2.25 -10.59
N ASP A 32 11.08 1.96 -9.45
CA ASP A 32 11.01 0.65 -8.79
C ASP A 32 9.58 0.33 -8.33
N LEU A 33 8.87 1.31 -7.75
CA LEU A 33 7.47 1.15 -7.38
C LEU A 33 6.60 0.83 -8.60
N LYS A 34 6.78 1.61 -9.69
CA LYS A 34 6.05 1.41 -10.94
C LYS A 34 6.34 0.04 -11.53
N LYS A 35 7.60 -0.38 -11.58
CA LYS A 35 8.02 -1.69 -12.05
C LYS A 35 7.38 -2.81 -11.22
N GLY A 36 7.34 -2.66 -9.89
CA GLY A 36 6.67 -3.61 -8.99
C GLY A 36 5.16 -3.71 -9.28
N HIS A 37 4.49 -2.58 -9.48
CA HIS A 37 3.06 -2.55 -9.84
C HIS A 37 2.79 -3.18 -11.20
N ASP A 38 3.60 -2.86 -12.22
CA ASP A 38 3.49 -3.43 -13.56
C ASP A 38 3.73 -4.95 -13.52
N THR A 39 4.72 -5.41 -12.77
CA THR A 39 5.02 -6.85 -12.60
C THR A 39 3.87 -7.57 -11.90
N ALA A 40 3.30 -6.99 -10.83
CA ALA A 40 2.16 -7.58 -10.13
C ALA A 40 0.90 -7.63 -11.00
N LYS A 41 0.65 -6.58 -11.80
CA LYS A 41 -0.42 -6.55 -12.81
C LYS A 41 -0.26 -7.72 -13.78
N GLN A 42 0.92 -7.89 -14.37
CA GLN A 42 1.18 -8.97 -15.32
C GLN A 42 1.04 -10.35 -14.67
N ALA A 43 1.55 -10.53 -13.44
CA ALA A 43 1.44 -11.78 -12.72
C ALA A 43 -0.03 -12.20 -12.51
N VAL A 44 -0.88 -11.29 -12.05
CA VAL A 44 -2.31 -11.57 -11.79
C VAL A 44 -3.09 -11.85 -13.08
N LEU A 45 -2.78 -11.13 -14.18
CA LEU A 45 -3.37 -11.37 -15.50
C LEU A 45 -2.94 -12.73 -16.08
N ASN A 46 -1.64 -13.05 -16.03
CA ASN A 46 -1.09 -14.30 -16.56
C ASN A 46 -1.59 -15.53 -15.78
N GLN A 47 -1.80 -15.39 -14.47
CA GLN A 47 -2.42 -16.43 -13.65
C GLN A 47 -3.93 -16.59 -13.88
N GLY A 48 -4.56 -15.72 -14.68
CA GLY A 48 -6.00 -15.72 -14.92
C GLY A 48 -6.84 -15.34 -13.69
N SER A 49 -6.23 -14.72 -12.68
CA SER A 49 -6.92 -14.29 -11.45
C SER A 49 -7.80 -13.06 -11.69
N LEU A 50 -7.40 -12.19 -12.63
CA LEU A 50 -8.21 -11.10 -13.16
C LEU A 50 -8.15 -11.10 -14.70
N THR A 51 -9.21 -10.62 -15.34
CA THR A 51 -9.29 -10.41 -16.80
C THR A 51 -8.88 -9.00 -17.22
N SER A 52 -9.01 -8.03 -16.31
CA SER A 52 -8.58 -6.65 -16.51
C SER A 52 -8.02 -6.06 -15.22
N VAL A 53 -7.21 -5.01 -15.32
CA VAL A 53 -6.63 -4.31 -14.16
C VAL A 53 -6.85 -2.81 -14.31
N THR A 54 -7.45 -2.21 -13.29
CA THR A 54 -7.76 -0.77 -13.23
C THR A 54 -6.79 0.00 -12.34
N LYS A 55 -6.30 -0.63 -11.26
CA LYS A 55 -5.43 0.03 -10.29
C LYS A 55 -4.59 -0.98 -9.52
N VAL A 56 -3.35 -0.61 -9.20
CA VAL A 56 -2.53 -1.36 -8.25
C VAL A 56 -2.20 -0.46 -7.07
N THR A 57 -2.29 -1.00 -5.86
CA THR A 57 -1.81 -0.32 -4.65
C THR A 57 -0.91 -1.25 -3.84
N THR A 58 0.01 -0.67 -3.07
CA THR A 58 0.85 -1.44 -2.16
C THR A 58 0.30 -1.34 -0.75
N PHE A 59 0.24 -2.46 -0.05
CA PHE A 59 -0.07 -2.59 1.36
C PHE A 59 1.17 -3.07 2.12
N ASN A 60 1.56 -2.35 3.16
CA ASN A 60 2.71 -2.70 4.01
C ASN A 60 2.13 -2.96 5.39
N GLY A 61 1.86 -4.23 5.69
CA GLY A 61 1.22 -4.62 6.93
C GLY A 61 2.17 -4.55 8.12
N PRO A 62 1.65 -4.74 9.34
CA PRO A 62 2.46 -4.77 10.56
C PRO A 62 3.17 -6.11 10.77
N ASN A 63 2.85 -7.14 9.97
CA ASN A 63 3.49 -8.45 10.08
C ASN A 63 4.89 -8.44 9.47
N THR A 64 5.83 -9.14 10.11
CA THR A 64 7.17 -9.43 9.60
C THR A 64 7.25 -10.84 9.05
N GLY A 65 8.01 -11.02 7.97
CA GLY A 65 8.31 -12.32 7.38
C GLY A 65 9.36 -13.07 8.20
N SER A 66 9.58 -14.35 7.85
CA SER A 66 10.61 -15.19 8.49
C SER A 66 12.04 -14.63 8.37
N ASP A 67 12.27 -13.72 7.42
CA ASP A 67 13.53 -13.01 7.21
C ASP A 67 13.64 -11.71 8.04
N GLY A 68 12.68 -11.44 8.92
CA GLY A 68 12.63 -10.25 9.77
C GLY A 68 12.17 -8.98 9.04
N LYS A 69 11.80 -9.06 7.75
CA LYS A 69 11.39 -7.89 6.97
C LYS A 69 9.87 -7.68 6.98
N PRO A 70 9.37 -6.44 6.88
CA PRO A 70 7.94 -6.19 6.75
C PRO A 70 7.35 -6.92 5.54
N VAL A 71 6.22 -7.58 5.74
CA VAL A 71 5.50 -8.25 4.67
C VAL A 71 4.69 -7.22 3.89
N SER A 72 4.96 -7.13 2.59
CA SER A 72 4.24 -6.25 1.67
C SER A 72 3.40 -7.05 0.69
N TYR A 73 2.24 -6.50 0.35
CA TYR A 73 1.32 -7.07 -0.64
C TYR A 73 0.97 -6.02 -1.68
N TYR A 74 0.73 -6.45 -2.92
CA TYR A 74 0.06 -5.64 -3.92
C TYR A 74 -1.43 -6.00 -3.94
N ALA A 75 -2.28 -4.98 -3.86
CA ALA A 75 -3.70 -5.07 -4.14
C ALA A 75 -3.95 -4.63 -5.58
N VAL A 76 -4.19 -5.60 -6.46
CA VAL A 76 -4.46 -5.40 -7.88
C VAL A 76 -5.99 -5.41 -8.06
N HIS A 77 -6.56 -4.26 -8.39
CA HIS A 77 -8.00 -4.07 -8.61
C HIS A 77 -8.34 -4.28 -10.08
N GLY A 78 -9.49 -4.89 -10.34
CA GLY A 78 -9.94 -5.15 -11.70
C GLY A 78 -11.21 -6.00 -11.77
N LYS A 79 -11.38 -6.73 -12.87
CA LYS A 79 -12.49 -7.67 -13.08
C LYS A 79 -11.99 -9.10 -12.97
N ASP A 80 -12.77 -9.98 -12.34
CA ASP A 80 -12.53 -11.42 -12.36
C ASP A 80 -13.09 -12.09 -13.64
N SER A 81 -12.95 -13.41 -13.76
CA SER A 81 -13.47 -14.18 -14.91
C SER A 81 -15.00 -14.21 -15.01
N LYS A 82 -15.72 -13.70 -14.00
CA LYS A 82 -17.17 -13.56 -13.98
C LYS A 82 -17.60 -12.10 -14.19
N GLU A 83 -16.69 -11.23 -14.65
CA GLU A 83 -16.91 -9.79 -14.85
C GLU A 83 -17.31 -9.02 -13.57
N LYS A 84 -17.01 -9.59 -12.39
CA LYS A 84 -17.24 -8.93 -11.10
C LYS A 84 -16.03 -8.09 -10.71
N ASP A 85 -16.29 -6.95 -10.06
CA ASP A 85 -15.21 -6.16 -9.48
C ASP A 85 -14.54 -6.92 -8.34
N ALA A 86 -13.22 -7.10 -8.46
CA ALA A 86 -12.44 -7.90 -7.54
C ALA A 86 -11.07 -7.27 -7.29
N VAL A 87 -10.44 -7.73 -6.21
CA VAL A 87 -9.07 -7.37 -5.84
C VAL A 87 -8.28 -8.66 -5.64
N ALA A 88 -7.20 -8.81 -6.40
CA ALA A 88 -6.21 -9.85 -6.19
C ALA A 88 -5.13 -9.31 -5.24
N LEU A 89 -4.99 -9.94 -4.08
CA LEU A 89 -4.02 -9.59 -3.04
C LEU A 89 -2.85 -10.57 -3.13
N ILE A 90 -1.71 -10.10 -3.65
CA ILE A 90 -0.53 -10.93 -3.92
C ILE A 90 0.68 -10.45 -3.13
N HIS A 91 1.47 -11.37 -2.59
CA HIS A 91 2.66 -11.05 -1.84
C HIS A 91 3.73 -10.40 -2.75
N SER A 92 4.29 -9.25 -2.37
CA SER A 92 5.13 -8.44 -3.25
C SER A 92 6.38 -9.18 -3.75
N ASN A 93 6.92 -10.07 -2.92
CA ASN A 93 8.14 -10.83 -3.22
C ASN A 93 7.87 -12.26 -3.72
N LYS A 94 6.60 -12.67 -3.84
CA LYS A 94 6.21 -14.03 -4.23
C LYS A 94 5.09 -14.01 -5.26
N LEU A 95 5.37 -13.37 -6.39
CA LEU A 95 4.39 -13.11 -7.45
C LEU A 95 3.95 -14.36 -8.23
N SER A 96 4.57 -15.52 -7.99
CA SER A 96 4.13 -16.82 -8.51
C SER A 96 3.09 -17.50 -7.63
N GLU A 97 2.92 -17.06 -6.38
CA GLU A 97 1.88 -17.59 -5.49
C GLU A 97 0.50 -17.13 -5.96
N LYS A 98 -0.50 -17.99 -5.73
CA LYS A 98 -1.89 -17.66 -6.04
C LYS A 98 -2.35 -16.50 -5.14
N PRO A 99 -2.92 -15.42 -5.70
CA PRO A 99 -3.41 -14.31 -4.91
C PRO A 99 -4.62 -14.71 -4.06
N VAL A 100 -4.80 -14.02 -2.92
CA VAL A 100 -6.06 -14.03 -2.20
C VAL A 100 -7.04 -13.13 -2.94
N MET A 101 -8.17 -13.70 -3.35
CA MET A 101 -9.19 -12.99 -4.11
C MET A 101 -10.24 -12.38 -3.17
N ALA A 102 -10.51 -11.08 -3.35
CA ALA A 102 -11.59 -10.36 -2.69
C ALA A 102 -12.55 -9.81 -3.75
N VAL A 103 -13.65 -10.52 -4.01
CA VAL A 103 -14.75 -10.02 -4.86
C VAL A 103 -15.50 -8.94 -4.09
N LEU A 104 -15.48 -7.70 -4.59
CA LEU A 104 -15.90 -6.52 -3.83
C LEU A 104 -17.37 -6.57 -3.41
N SER A 105 -18.24 -7.23 -4.19
CA SER A 105 -19.66 -7.41 -3.86
C SER A 105 -19.92 -8.38 -2.71
N GLU A 106 -18.92 -9.14 -2.26
CA GLU A 106 -19.07 -10.16 -1.22
C GLU A 106 -18.51 -9.73 0.15
N GLY A 107 -18.22 -8.44 0.32
CA GLY A 107 -17.73 -7.88 1.57
C GLY A 107 -18.17 -6.44 1.71
N ILE A 108 -17.74 -5.79 2.78
CA ILE A 108 -18.04 -4.39 3.01
C ILE A 108 -17.29 -3.51 2.00
N SER A 109 -17.92 -2.42 1.61
CA SER A 109 -17.34 -1.40 0.76
C SER A 109 -16.30 -0.56 1.51
N MET A 110 -15.45 0.13 0.74
CA MET A 110 -14.51 1.14 1.27
C MET A 110 -15.23 2.19 2.15
N LYS A 111 -16.40 2.65 1.72
CA LYS A 111 -17.18 3.67 2.45
C LYS A 111 -17.75 3.12 3.77
N GLU A 112 -18.14 1.86 3.81
CA GLU A 112 -18.58 1.21 5.05
C GLU A 112 -17.42 1.05 6.04
N ALA A 113 -16.23 0.67 5.56
CA ALA A 113 -15.03 0.62 6.40
C ALA A 113 -14.70 2.00 6.99
N GLU A 114 -14.75 3.06 6.17
CA GLU A 114 -14.60 4.43 6.66
C GLU A 114 -15.67 4.82 7.66
N LYS A 115 -16.93 4.42 7.46
CA LYS A 115 -18.02 4.70 8.40
C LYS A 115 -17.79 3.99 9.75
N ILE A 116 -17.28 2.76 9.73
CA ILE A 116 -16.94 2.00 10.94
C ILE A 116 -15.81 2.72 11.69
N ALA A 117 -14.71 3.07 11.02
CA ALA A 117 -13.61 3.82 11.64
C ALA A 117 -14.08 5.18 12.20
N LYS A 118 -14.99 5.88 11.49
CA LYS A 118 -15.59 7.13 11.99
C LYS A 118 -16.36 6.93 13.28
N LYS A 119 -17.17 5.88 13.35
CA LYS A 119 -18.03 5.60 14.50
C LYS A 119 -17.21 5.25 15.74
N GLU A 120 -16.21 4.41 15.59
CA GLU A 120 -15.43 3.89 16.72
C GLU A 120 -14.41 4.92 17.24
N ASN A 121 -13.73 5.63 16.33
CA ASN A 121 -12.54 6.42 16.69
C ASN A 121 -12.68 7.95 16.46
N SER A 122 -13.81 8.43 15.92
CA SER A 122 -14.09 9.86 15.69
C SER A 122 -12.90 10.65 15.12
N PRO A 123 -12.37 10.27 13.95
CA PRO A 123 -11.15 10.83 13.41
C PRO A 123 -11.33 12.29 13.01
N LYS A 124 -10.32 13.12 13.29
CA LYS A 124 -10.27 14.52 12.85
C LYS A 124 -10.19 14.62 11.32
N LYS A 125 -9.40 13.74 10.71
CA LYS A 125 -9.16 13.75 9.25
C LYS A 125 -8.83 12.37 8.71
N MET A 126 -9.56 11.93 7.69
CA MET A 126 -9.22 10.72 6.93
C MET A 126 -8.32 11.05 5.74
N PHE A 127 -7.36 10.17 5.46
CA PHE A 127 -6.41 10.35 4.34
C PHE A 127 -6.65 9.37 3.20
N ARG A 128 -6.70 8.08 3.53
CA ARG A 128 -6.67 7.04 2.53
C ARG A 128 -7.21 5.74 3.08
N THR A 129 -8.02 5.08 2.26
CA THR A 129 -8.48 3.72 2.50
C THR A 129 -8.02 2.84 1.34
N LYS A 130 -7.46 1.66 1.64
CA LYS A 130 -7.03 0.68 0.61
C LYS A 130 -7.16 -0.75 1.13
N MET A 131 -7.18 -1.71 0.20
CA MET A 131 -7.19 -3.13 0.53
C MET A 131 -5.79 -3.61 0.92
N GLY A 132 -5.75 -4.60 1.80
CA GLY A 132 -4.53 -5.25 2.27
C GLY A 132 -4.79 -6.66 2.81
N ILE A 133 -3.74 -7.25 3.40
CA ILE A 133 -3.79 -8.55 4.06
C ILE A 133 -3.20 -8.40 5.45
N LEU A 134 -3.97 -8.74 6.48
CA LEU A 134 -3.40 -9.06 7.79
C LEU A 134 -3.11 -10.55 7.89
N GLN A 135 -1.95 -10.90 8.44
CA GLN A 135 -1.72 -12.26 8.88
C GLN A 135 -2.09 -12.41 10.35
N ARG A 136 -2.98 -13.35 10.64
CA ARG A 136 -3.39 -13.69 12.01
C ARG A 136 -3.60 -15.19 12.11
N ASP A 137 -3.01 -15.81 13.12
CA ASP A 137 -3.12 -17.26 13.40
C ASP A 137 -2.86 -18.14 12.17
N GLY A 138 -1.83 -17.77 11.38
CA GLY A 138 -1.44 -18.48 10.16
C GLY A 138 -2.35 -18.25 8.95
N LYS A 139 -3.36 -17.37 9.05
CA LYS A 139 -4.33 -17.08 7.99
C LYS A 139 -4.12 -15.69 7.39
N GLN A 140 -4.30 -15.58 6.08
CA GLN A 140 -4.35 -14.31 5.36
C GLN A 140 -5.79 -13.78 5.38
N ILE A 141 -5.98 -12.62 6.01
CA ILE A 141 -7.29 -11.98 6.18
C ILE A 141 -7.32 -10.72 5.32
N PRO A 142 -8.16 -10.65 4.27
CA PRO A 142 -8.40 -9.42 3.53
C PRO A 142 -8.99 -8.34 4.42
N VAL A 143 -8.41 -7.14 4.36
CA VAL A 143 -8.83 -6.00 5.17
C VAL A 143 -8.89 -4.72 4.36
N TRP A 144 -9.71 -3.79 4.82
CA TRP A 144 -9.55 -2.37 4.53
C TRP A 144 -8.61 -1.75 5.58
N GLU A 145 -7.53 -1.13 5.13
CA GLU A 145 -6.69 -0.25 5.95
C GLU A 145 -7.18 1.19 5.80
N VAL A 146 -7.70 1.77 6.89
CA VAL A 146 -8.17 3.15 6.95
C VAL A 146 -7.14 3.99 7.69
N LYS A 147 -6.53 4.96 7.00
CA LYS A 147 -5.53 5.88 7.58
C LYS A 147 -6.13 7.23 7.92
N TYR A 148 -5.90 7.72 9.12
CA TYR A 148 -6.48 8.97 9.62
C TYR A 148 -5.64 9.63 10.73
N ILE A 149 -5.97 10.88 11.07
CA ILE A 149 -5.56 11.55 12.32
C ILE A 149 -6.67 11.38 13.35
N ASP A 150 -6.34 10.84 14.52
CA ASP A 150 -7.28 10.64 15.61
C ASP A 150 -7.52 11.92 16.43
N SER A 151 -8.35 11.83 17.47
CA SER A 151 -8.65 12.95 18.37
C SER A 151 -7.44 13.50 19.13
N TYR A 152 -6.36 12.71 19.23
CA TYR A 152 -5.12 13.03 19.93
C TYR A 152 -4.00 13.49 18.97
N ASP A 153 -4.34 13.83 17.73
CA ASP A 153 -3.39 14.24 16.69
C ASP A 153 -2.36 13.16 16.30
N ARG A 154 -2.70 11.89 16.52
CA ARG A 154 -1.84 10.75 16.15
C ARG A 154 -2.22 10.22 14.78
N TYR A 155 -1.21 9.91 13.98
CA TYR A 155 -1.40 9.18 12.73
C TYR A 155 -1.72 7.72 13.01
N THR A 156 -2.93 7.29 12.63
CA THR A 156 -3.50 5.99 13.03
C THR A 156 -3.96 5.20 11.81
N TYR A 157 -3.99 3.88 11.98
CA TYR A 157 -4.37 2.89 10.98
C TYR A 157 -5.38 1.94 11.63
N ASP A 158 -6.61 1.94 11.14
CA ASP A 158 -7.58 0.89 11.47
C ASP A 158 -7.55 -0.18 10.39
N TYR A 159 -7.56 -1.44 10.83
CA TYR A 159 -7.74 -2.59 9.93
C TYR A 159 -9.13 -3.17 10.16
N ILE A 160 -9.92 -3.20 9.11
CA ILE A 160 -11.30 -3.64 9.16
C ILE A 160 -11.44 -4.86 8.27
N ASP A 161 -11.90 -5.98 8.85
CA ASP A 161 -12.12 -7.23 8.12
C ASP A 161 -13.05 -7.00 6.92
N PHE A 162 -12.59 -7.36 5.73
CA PHE A 162 -13.31 -7.11 4.49
C PHE A 162 -14.67 -7.80 4.45
N LYS A 163 -14.80 -9.01 5.02
CA LYS A 163 -16.03 -9.80 4.92
C LYS A 163 -17.05 -9.38 5.96
N THR A 164 -16.60 -9.12 7.18
CA THR A 164 -17.47 -8.96 8.36
C THR A 164 -17.62 -7.51 8.82
N GLY A 165 -16.72 -6.61 8.40
CA GLY A 165 -16.65 -5.25 8.93
C GLY A 165 -16.16 -5.16 10.37
N LYS A 166 -15.67 -6.26 10.96
CA LYS A 166 -15.13 -6.24 12.31
C LYS A 166 -13.80 -5.47 12.33
N MET A 167 -13.67 -4.51 13.23
CA MET A 167 -12.39 -3.86 13.50
C MET A 167 -11.42 -4.88 14.13
N LEU A 168 -10.25 -5.03 13.51
CA LEU A 168 -9.21 -5.94 13.93
C LEU A 168 -8.17 -5.12 14.71
N HIS A 169 -8.28 -5.15 16.04
CA HIS A 169 -7.25 -4.55 16.88
C HIS A 169 -5.95 -5.34 16.75
N ILE A 170 -4.88 -4.62 16.41
CA ILE A 170 -3.52 -5.15 16.43
C ILE A 170 -2.89 -4.57 17.68
N ALA A 171 -2.59 -5.44 18.65
CA ALA A 171 -1.76 -5.04 19.77
C ALA A 171 -0.42 -4.59 19.21
N ILE A 172 -0.15 -3.29 19.26
CA ILE A 172 1.20 -2.77 19.06
C ILE A 172 1.99 -3.31 20.25
N LYS A 173 2.82 -4.34 20.02
CA LYS A 173 3.80 -4.82 20.99
C LYS A 173 5.03 -3.93 20.94
#